data_AF-A0A4S8KJD6-F1
#
_entry.id   AF-A0A4S8KJD6-F1
#
_cell.length_a   1.000
_cell.length_b   1.000
_cell.length_c   1.000
_cell.angle_alpha   90.00
_cell.angle_beta   90.00
_cell.angle_gamma   90.00
#
_symmetry.space_group_name_H-M   'P 1'
#
loop_
_entity.id
_entity.type
_entity.pdbx_description
1 polymer ?
#
loop_
_entity_poly.entity_id
_entity_poly.type
_entity_poly.pdbx_seq_one_letter_code
_entity_poly.pdbx_strand_id
1 'polypeptide(L)'
;MGLEENWASAGEQFKTPRGIVNFEFLGSNTTKVDVWKVTGNLGGEDYIDKTRGALNEGGLFAERQGWHLPGFDDSHWDTGSPTVGISQAGVQFYRTDFNLNVPSGVDYPIAIAVSNTTTGVPFRSQFYVNGYQFGKYVNHIGPQTIFPVPQGILNYQGSNTLAVSLWAADPTGAKLESLNLQFTAKVDSVMPPVVNVPMPNWTPRVGAY
;
A
#
# COMPACT_ATOMS: atom_id res chain seq x y z
N MET A 1 1.91 -11.08 2.42
CA MET A 1 3.18 -11.82 2.28
C MET A 1 3.05 -12.86 1.15
N GLY A 2 2.36 -12.56 0.04
CA GLY A 2 2.17 -13.50 -1.08
C GLY A 2 1.47 -14.81 -0.73
N LEU A 3 1.30 -15.67 -1.74
CA LEU A 3 1.11 -17.12 -1.61
C LEU A 3 2.49 -17.79 -1.52
N GLU A 4 2.55 -19.02 -1.00
CA GLU A 4 3.80 -19.77 -0.97
C GLU A 4 4.23 -20.21 -2.38
N GLU A 5 5.53 -20.37 -2.58
CA GLU A 5 6.07 -21.05 -3.76
C GLU A 5 5.79 -22.57 -3.70
N ASN A 6 6.05 -23.27 -4.81
CA ASN A 6 5.95 -24.74 -4.89
C ASN A 6 7.19 -25.35 -5.53
N TRP A 7 8.30 -25.35 -4.79
CA TRP A 7 9.59 -25.82 -5.30
C TRP A 7 9.63 -27.31 -5.62
N ALA A 8 9.00 -28.14 -4.78
CA ALA A 8 8.93 -29.58 -4.99
C ALA A 8 7.79 -29.94 -5.94
N SER A 9 8.06 -30.73 -6.98
CA SER A 9 7.08 -31.06 -8.03
C SER A 9 5.84 -31.84 -7.54
N ALA A 10 5.98 -32.61 -6.45
CA ALA A 10 4.87 -33.29 -5.76
C ALA A 10 4.42 -32.57 -4.48
N GLY A 11 4.88 -31.33 -4.28
CA GLY A 11 4.44 -30.45 -3.21
C GLY A 11 3.15 -29.72 -3.56
N GLU A 12 2.40 -29.32 -2.54
CA GLU A 12 1.16 -28.56 -2.66
C GLU A 12 1.20 -27.29 -1.78
N GLN A 13 2.41 -26.79 -1.48
CA GLN A 13 2.62 -25.66 -0.57
C GLN A 13 1.92 -24.39 -1.06
N PHE A 14 1.81 -24.17 -2.37
CA PHE A 14 1.06 -23.04 -2.95
C PHE A 14 -0.44 -23.05 -2.58
N LYS A 15 -0.99 -24.20 -2.18
CA LYS A 15 -2.37 -24.34 -1.69
C LYS A 15 -2.52 -23.95 -0.22
N THR A 16 -1.45 -23.56 0.46
CA THR A 16 -1.52 -23.08 1.85
C THR A 16 -2.47 -21.88 1.92
N PRO A 17 -3.59 -21.99 2.65
CA PRO A 17 -4.63 -20.96 2.61
C PRO A 17 -4.17 -19.66 3.26
N ARG A 18 -4.93 -18.60 3.01
CA ARG A 18 -4.83 -17.31 3.71
C ARG A 18 -6.18 -17.01 4.36
N GLY A 19 -6.17 -16.73 5.65
CA GLY A 19 -7.39 -16.47 6.42
C GLY A 19 -7.45 -17.27 7.72
N ILE A 20 -8.65 -17.56 8.18
CA ILE A 20 -8.90 -18.31 9.41
C ILE A 20 -8.87 -19.81 9.07
N VAL A 21 -7.94 -20.55 9.65
CA VAL A 21 -7.84 -22.02 9.48
C VAL A 21 -8.68 -22.76 10.52
N ASN A 22 -8.78 -22.22 11.73
CA ASN A 22 -9.62 -22.75 12.81
C ASN A 22 -9.99 -21.62 13.80
N PHE A 23 -11.11 -21.77 14.51
CA PHE A 23 -11.50 -20.89 15.61
C PHE A 23 -12.29 -21.68 16.67
N GLU A 24 -12.20 -21.24 17.93
CA GLU A 24 -12.95 -21.82 19.05
C GLU A 24 -13.29 -20.72 20.07
N PHE A 25 -14.49 -20.78 20.66
CA PHE A 25 -14.90 -19.90 21.76
C PHE A 25 -14.73 -20.61 23.10
N LEU A 26 -13.58 -20.39 23.75
CA LEU A 26 -13.32 -20.98 25.06
C LEU A 26 -14.29 -20.43 26.12
N GLY A 27 -14.84 -21.32 26.95
CA GLY A 27 -15.71 -20.93 28.07
C GLY A 27 -17.18 -20.68 27.71
N SER A 28 -17.59 -20.86 26.45
CA SER A 28 -18.99 -20.80 26.04
C SER A 28 -19.33 -21.91 25.06
N ASN A 29 -20.12 -22.89 25.50
CA ASN A 29 -20.63 -23.97 24.65
C ASN A 29 -21.87 -23.54 23.84
N THR A 30 -22.37 -22.32 24.04
CA THR A 30 -23.60 -21.81 23.41
C THR A 30 -23.33 -20.76 22.33
N THR A 31 -22.12 -20.19 22.28
CA THR A 31 -21.75 -19.23 21.23
C THR A 31 -21.64 -19.96 19.90
N LYS A 32 -22.56 -19.66 18.98
CA LYS A 32 -22.57 -20.17 17.61
C LYS A 32 -22.37 -19.02 16.63
N VAL A 33 -21.56 -19.25 15.60
CA VAL A 33 -21.41 -18.33 14.48
C VAL A 33 -22.09 -18.97 13.27
N ASP A 34 -23.25 -18.44 12.90
CA ASP A 34 -24.06 -19.01 11.81
C ASP A 34 -23.63 -18.50 10.43
N VAL A 35 -23.02 -17.31 10.35
CA VAL A 35 -22.61 -16.68 9.09
C VAL A 35 -21.28 -15.96 9.24
N TRP A 36 -20.36 -16.24 8.33
CA TRP A 36 -19.13 -15.46 8.12
C TRP A 36 -19.24 -14.64 6.84
N LYS A 37 -18.68 -13.43 6.87
CA LYS A 37 -18.45 -12.60 5.68
C LYS A 37 -16.96 -12.27 5.60
N VAL A 38 -16.42 -12.35 4.39
CA VAL A 38 -15.00 -12.09 4.12
C VAL A 38 -14.87 -11.33 2.82
N THR A 39 -13.87 -10.47 2.72
CA THR A 39 -13.51 -9.81 1.47
C THR A 39 -12.00 -9.74 1.33
N GLY A 40 -11.53 -9.97 0.11
CA GLY A 40 -10.22 -9.55 -0.37
C GLY A 40 -10.36 -8.24 -1.14
N ASN A 41 -9.61 -8.12 -2.24
CA ASN A 41 -9.81 -7.04 -3.21
C ASN A 41 -11.25 -7.05 -3.75
N LEU A 42 -11.73 -5.86 -4.12
CA LEU A 42 -13.08 -5.73 -4.66
C LEU A 42 -13.20 -6.54 -5.96
N GLY A 43 -14.21 -7.41 -6.02
CA GLY A 43 -14.44 -8.33 -7.14
C GLY A 43 -13.65 -9.63 -7.10
N GLY A 44 -12.63 -9.79 -6.25
CA GLY A 44 -11.80 -10.99 -6.22
C GLY A 44 -11.11 -11.23 -7.57
N GLU A 45 -11.39 -12.36 -8.21
CA GLU A 45 -10.87 -12.71 -9.55
C GLU A 45 -11.43 -11.77 -10.64
N ASP A 46 -12.61 -11.17 -10.42
CA ASP A 46 -13.18 -10.11 -11.25
C ASP A 46 -12.64 -8.72 -10.82
N TYR A 47 -11.33 -8.63 -10.60
CA TYR A 47 -10.66 -7.42 -10.09
C TYR A 47 -10.93 -6.18 -10.93
N ILE A 48 -11.14 -5.03 -10.27
CA ILE A 48 -11.57 -3.79 -10.94
C ILE A 48 -10.45 -3.13 -11.76
N ASP A 49 -9.24 -3.02 -11.20
CA ASP A 49 -8.13 -2.31 -11.86
C ASP A 49 -7.42 -3.20 -12.89
N LYS A 50 -7.91 -3.17 -14.14
CA LYS A 50 -7.30 -3.90 -15.26
C LYS A 50 -5.97 -3.30 -15.73
N THR A 51 -5.66 -2.07 -15.37
CA THR A 51 -4.42 -1.40 -15.74
C THR A 51 -3.25 -1.86 -14.86
N ARG A 52 -3.46 -1.91 -13.54
CA ARG A 52 -2.41 -2.25 -12.56
C ARG A 52 -2.37 -3.74 -12.22
N GLY A 53 -3.39 -4.49 -12.63
CA GLY A 53 -3.43 -5.94 -12.55
C GLY A 53 -4.04 -6.49 -11.26
N ALA A 54 -4.19 -7.81 -11.21
CA ALA A 54 -4.99 -8.52 -10.20
C ALA A 54 -4.47 -8.44 -8.76
N LEU A 55 -3.19 -8.07 -8.57
CA LEU A 55 -2.50 -8.15 -7.28
C LEU A 55 -2.08 -6.79 -6.70
N ASN A 56 -2.38 -5.69 -7.41
CA ASN A 56 -2.04 -4.34 -6.94
C ASN A 56 -2.84 -3.95 -5.69
N GLU A 57 -4.08 -4.44 -5.58
CA GLU A 57 -5.00 -4.10 -4.51
C GLU A 57 -5.21 -5.28 -3.56
N GLY A 58 -5.20 -4.99 -2.26
CA GLY A 58 -5.70 -5.84 -1.21
C GLY A 58 -7.16 -5.55 -0.86
N GLY A 59 -7.53 -5.87 0.38
CA GLY A 59 -8.92 -5.80 0.86
C GLY A 59 -9.20 -4.72 1.89
N LEU A 60 -8.33 -3.73 2.12
CA LEU A 60 -8.67 -2.60 2.98
C LEU A 60 -9.78 -1.76 2.34
N PHE A 61 -10.58 -1.08 3.16
CA PHE A 61 -11.71 -0.28 2.66
C PHE A 61 -11.27 0.74 1.60
N ALA A 62 -10.23 1.52 1.88
CA ALA A 62 -9.68 2.50 0.92
C ALA A 62 -9.21 1.85 -0.40
N GLU A 63 -8.65 0.63 -0.35
CA GLU A 63 -8.27 -0.11 -1.56
C GLU A 63 -9.51 -0.49 -2.37
N ARG A 64 -10.54 -1.06 -1.72
CA ARG A 64 -11.80 -1.46 -2.38
C ARG A 64 -12.51 -0.26 -3.00
N GLN A 65 -12.51 0.89 -2.33
CA GLN A 65 -13.07 2.14 -2.84
C GLN A 65 -12.18 2.81 -3.91
N GLY A 66 -10.93 2.38 -4.08
CA GLY A 66 -9.99 2.95 -5.05
C GLY A 66 -9.35 4.28 -4.61
N TRP A 67 -9.42 4.66 -3.33
CA TRP A 67 -8.93 5.95 -2.85
C TRP A 67 -7.41 6.14 -2.97
N HIS A 68 -6.68 5.07 -3.30
CA HIS A 68 -5.25 5.12 -3.63
C HIS A 68 -4.95 5.68 -5.03
N LEU A 69 -5.98 5.80 -5.89
CA LEU A 69 -5.85 6.23 -7.27
C LEU A 69 -5.68 7.77 -7.40
N PRO A 70 -5.03 8.24 -8.48
CA PRO A 70 -4.97 9.66 -8.80
C PRO A 70 -6.36 10.28 -8.99
N GLY A 71 -6.52 11.57 -8.69
CA GLY A 71 -7.76 12.30 -8.99
C GLY A 71 -8.98 11.94 -8.13
N PHE A 72 -8.82 11.12 -7.07
CA PHE A 72 -9.84 11.00 -6.03
C PHE A 72 -9.97 12.34 -5.28
N ASP A 73 -11.20 12.78 -5.03
CA ASP A 73 -11.47 14.00 -4.27
C ASP A 73 -11.46 13.72 -2.76
N ASP A 74 -10.34 14.03 -2.12
CA ASP A 74 -10.13 13.94 -0.68
C ASP A 74 -10.35 15.28 0.06
N SER A 75 -10.96 16.29 -0.59
CA SER A 75 -11.20 17.61 0.02
C SER A 75 -12.11 17.58 1.25
N HIS A 76 -12.91 16.51 1.40
CA HIS A 76 -13.81 16.29 2.53
C HIS A 76 -13.15 15.48 3.66
N TRP A 77 -11.89 15.06 3.51
CA TRP A 77 -11.18 14.35 4.56
C TRP A 77 -10.60 15.32 5.60
N ASP A 78 -10.54 14.84 6.83
CA ASP A 78 -9.82 15.56 7.87
C ASP A 78 -8.33 15.68 7.51
N THR A 79 -7.76 16.85 7.78
CA THR A 79 -6.31 17.05 7.60
C THR A 79 -5.54 16.20 8.61
N GLY A 80 -4.57 15.44 8.13
CA GLY A 80 -3.72 14.61 8.98
C GLY A 80 -2.42 14.22 8.30
N SER A 81 -1.51 13.62 9.06
CA SER A 81 -0.25 13.08 8.55
C SER A 81 0.01 11.69 9.13
N PRO A 82 0.53 10.74 8.34
CA PRO A 82 0.98 9.46 8.88
C PRO A 82 2.10 9.61 9.91
N THR A 83 2.78 10.76 9.96
CA THR A 83 3.79 11.06 11.00
C THR A 83 3.22 11.57 12.32
N VAL A 84 1.97 12.02 12.32
CA VAL A 84 1.18 12.22 13.55
C VAL A 84 0.56 10.90 13.97
N GLY A 85 0.03 10.15 13.00
CA GLY A 85 -0.48 8.79 13.17
C GLY A 85 -1.87 8.73 13.79
N ILE A 86 -2.14 7.64 14.51
CA ILE A 86 -3.39 7.36 15.22
C ILE A 86 -3.09 6.91 16.65
N SER A 87 -4.00 7.18 17.59
CA SER A 87 -3.82 6.94 19.03
C SER A 87 -4.48 5.66 19.56
N GLN A 88 -5.05 4.84 18.67
CA GLN A 88 -5.70 3.56 19.00
C GLN A 88 -5.44 2.53 17.91
N ALA A 89 -5.67 1.25 18.23
CA ALA A 89 -5.62 0.17 17.25
C ALA A 89 -6.62 0.44 16.11
N GLY A 90 -6.20 0.23 14.87
CA GLY A 90 -7.03 0.53 13.70
C GLY A 90 -6.23 0.72 12.42
N VAL A 91 -6.94 1.04 11.34
CA VAL A 91 -6.34 1.35 10.03
C VAL A 91 -6.78 2.73 9.59
N GLN A 92 -5.82 3.62 9.36
CA GLN A 92 -6.03 4.93 8.76
C GLN A 92 -5.43 4.97 7.36
N PHE A 93 -6.04 5.72 6.45
CA PHE A 93 -5.52 5.96 5.11
C PHE A 93 -5.26 7.46 4.93
N TYR A 94 -4.10 7.79 4.36
CA TYR A 94 -3.67 9.15 4.11
C TYR A 94 -3.41 9.31 2.61
N ARG A 95 -3.68 10.50 2.08
CA ARG A 95 -3.42 10.85 0.68
C ARG A 95 -2.83 12.25 0.61
N THR A 96 -1.96 12.48 -0.36
CA THR A 96 -1.44 13.80 -0.70
C THR A 96 -1.00 13.82 -2.16
N ASP A 97 -0.97 15.02 -2.74
CA ASP A 97 -0.48 15.26 -4.09
C ASP A 97 0.76 16.17 -4.04
N PHE A 98 1.76 15.89 -4.88
CA PHE A 98 3.00 16.67 -4.98
C PHE A 98 3.51 16.75 -6.42
N ASN A 99 4.28 17.79 -6.72
CA ASN A 99 4.84 18.00 -8.06
C ASN A 99 6.34 17.72 -8.09
N LEU A 100 6.81 17.11 -9.17
CA LEU A 100 8.22 16.96 -9.50
C LEU A 100 8.56 17.75 -10.77
N ASN A 101 9.78 18.27 -10.82
CA ASN A 101 10.37 18.93 -11.99
C ASN A 101 11.85 18.55 -12.08
N VAL A 102 12.11 17.29 -12.43
CA VAL A 102 13.46 16.71 -12.51
C VAL A 102 14.12 17.08 -13.84
N PRO A 103 15.32 17.70 -13.87
CA PRO A 103 15.92 18.18 -15.12
C PRO A 103 16.26 17.04 -16.10
N SER A 104 16.19 17.35 -17.40
CA SER A 104 16.62 16.43 -18.45
C SER A 104 18.13 16.20 -18.46
N GLY A 105 18.58 15.05 -18.98
CA GLY A 105 20.00 14.71 -19.10
C GLY A 105 20.61 14.15 -17.81
N VAL A 106 19.81 13.98 -16.76
CA VAL A 106 20.19 13.38 -15.49
C VAL A 106 19.13 12.36 -15.10
N ASP A 107 19.58 11.20 -14.63
CA ASP A 107 18.76 10.23 -13.91
C ASP A 107 18.95 10.45 -12.40
N TYR A 108 17.85 10.76 -11.73
CA TYR A 108 17.74 10.80 -10.27
C TYR A 108 16.86 9.65 -9.83
N PRO A 109 17.41 8.50 -9.40
CA PRO A 109 16.60 7.46 -8.79
C PRO A 109 15.97 7.96 -7.49
N ILE A 110 14.63 7.86 -7.39
CA ILE A 110 13.84 8.32 -6.25
C ILE A 110 13.32 7.13 -5.45
N ALA A 111 13.31 7.26 -4.13
CA ALA A 111 12.70 6.29 -3.23
C ALA A 111 11.82 6.98 -2.18
N ILE A 112 10.82 6.25 -1.71
CA ILE A 112 10.15 6.56 -0.45
C ILE A 112 11.02 6.02 0.68
N ALA A 113 11.39 6.88 1.63
CA ALA A 113 12.23 6.53 2.75
C ALA A 113 11.50 6.78 4.08
N VAL A 114 11.59 5.81 4.99
CA VAL A 114 11.05 5.91 6.35
C VAL A 114 12.15 5.64 7.38
N SER A 115 12.02 6.22 8.57
CA SER A 115 12.93 5.91 9.67
C SER A 115 12.74 4.47 10.14
N ASN A 116 13.83 3.80 10.50
CA ASN A 116 13.76 2.49 11.15
C ASN A 116 13.16 2.64 12.55
N THR A 117 12.06 1.93 12.81
CA THR A 117 11.35 1.94 14.10
C THR A 117 11.07 0.52 14.59
N THR A 118 11.99 -0.43 14.35
CA THR A 118 11.83 -1.85 14.75
C THR A 118 11.59 -2.08 16.23
N THR A 119 12.09 -1.20 17.11
CA THR A 119 11.85 -1.28 18.57
C THR A 119 10.62 -0.52 19.04
N GLY A 120 9.90 0.15 18.13
CA GLY A 120 8.69 0.92 18.43
C GLY A 120 7.43 0.05 18.48
N VAL A 121 6.29 0.72 18.69
CA VAL A 121 4.96 0.07 18.69
C VAL A 121 4.72 -0.65 17.35
N PRO A 122 4.24 -1.90 17.32
CA PRO A 122 4.02 -2.64 16.08
C PRO A 122 2.94 -2.02 15.17
N PHE A 123 3.31 -1.74 13.92
CA PHE A 123 2.40 -1.31 12.87
C PHE A 123 2.83 -1.81 11.49
N ARG A 124 1.94 -1.64 10.51
CA ARG A 124 2.20 -1.92 9.10
C ARG A 124 1.76 -0.76 8.23
N SER A 125 2.51 -0.49 7.17
CA SER A 125 2.16 0.53 6.19
C SER A 125 2.31 0.02 4.76
N GLN A 126 1.54 0.60 3.87
CA GLN A 126 1.62 0.36 2.43
C GLN A 126 1.74 1.71 1.74
N PHE A 127 2.58 1.79 0.71
CA PHE A 127 2.82 3.00 -0.06
C PHE A 127 2.31 2.81 -1.49
N TYR A 128 1.48 3.74 -1.94
CA TYR A 128 0.92 3.79 -3.29
C TYR A 128 1.40 5.04 -3.98
N VAL A 129 2.02 4.89 -5.15
CA VAL A 129 2.44 6.02 -5.99
C VAL A 129 1.66 5.97 -7.29
N ASN A 130 0.86 7.00 -7.54
CA ASN A 130 -0.03 7.09 -8.69
C ASN A 130 -0.93 5.83 -8.84
N GLY A 131 -1.38 5.28 -7.71
CA GLY A 131 -2.19 4.08 -7.60
C GLY A 131 -1.44 2.75 -7.64
N TYR A 132 -0.13 2.74 -7.90
CA TYR A 132 0.69 1.53 -7.88
C TYR A 132 1.24 1.26 -6.48
N GLN A 133 0.99 0.08 -5.92
CA GLN A 133 1.55 -0.33 -4.64
C GLN A 133 3.04 -0.62 -4.82
N PHE A 134 3.89 0.16 -4.14
CA PHE A 134 5.36 0.10 -4.30
C PHE A 134 6.12 -0.13 -3.00
N GLY A 135 5.41 -0.32 -1.89
CA GLY A 135 6.08 -0.67 -0.64
C GLY A 135 5.13 -1.21 0.41
N LYS A 136 5.60 -2.22 1.12
CA LYS A 136 4.95 -2.78 2.31
C LYS A 136 5.96 -2.73 3.45
N TYR A 137 5.71 -1.83 4.39
CA TYR A 137 6.57 -1.64 5.56
C TYR A 137 5.96 -2.33 6.77
N VAL A 138 6.77 -3.12 7.47
CA VAL A 138 6.40 -3.79 8.73
C VAL A 138 7.50 -3.46 9.72
N ASN A 139 7.25 -2.46 10.58
CA ASN A 139 8.33 -1.84 11.36
C ASN A 139 9.07 -2.85 12.25
N HIS A 140 8.32 -3.68 12.97
CA HIS A 140 8.82 -4.66 13.95
C HIS A 140 9.43 -5.93 13.34
N ILE A 141 9.47 -6.05 12.00
CA ILE A 141 10.13 -7.16 11.30
C ILE A 141 11.27 -6.63 10.41
N GLY A 142 11.01 -5.60 9.62
CA GLY A 142 12.00 -5.02 8.70
C GLY A 142 12.43 -5.98 7.58
N PRO A 143 13.62 -5.79 6.98
CA PRO A 143 14.59 -4.70 7.23
C PRO A 143 14.36 -3.46 6.35
N GLN A 144 13.45 -3.54 5.37
CA GLN A 144 13.37 -2.53 4.33
C GLN A 144 12.78 -1.20 4.85
N THR A 145 13.56 -0.13 4.69
CA THR A 145 13.18 1.25 5.03
C THR A 145 13.24 2.21 3.83
N ILE A 146 13.79 1.75 2.71
CA ILE A 146 13.91 2.50 1.44
C ILE A 146 13.18 1.71 0.36
N PHE A 147 12.23 2.36 -0.31
CA PHE A 147 11.34 1.78 -1.32
C PHE A 147 11.52 2.55 -2.64
N PRO A 148 12.43 2.10 -3.53
CA PRO A 148 12.65 2.76 -4.83
C PRO A 148 11.37 2.76 -5.66
N VAL A 149 11.08 3.89 -6.29
CA VAL A 149 9.96 4.04 -7.22
C VAL A 149 10.51 4.60 -8.52
N PRO A 150 10.40 3.85 -9.63
CA PRO A 150 11.06 4.24 -10.88
C PRO A 150 10.39 5.47 -11.51
N GLN A 151 11.19 6.22 -12.28
CA GLN A 151 10.65 7.16 -13.25
C GLN A 151 9.66 6.44 -14.17
N GLY A 152 8.56 7.10 -14.49
CA GLY A 152 7.49 6.53 -15.28
C GLY A 152 6.34 5.99 -14.42
N ILE A 153 6.62 5.48 -13.21
CA ILE A 153 5.62 5.36 -12.15
C ILE A 153 5.50 6.70 -11.42
N LEU A 154 6.64 7.29 -11.07
CA LEU A 154 6.70 8.71 -10.73
C LEU A 154 6.72 9.54 -12.02
N ASN A 155 5.82 10.50 -12.09
CA ASN A 155 5.84 11.55 -13.09
C ASN A 155 6.88 12.61 -12.69
N TYR A 156 8.06 12.55 -13.30
CA TYR A 156 9.19 13.44 -12.98
C TYR A 156 8.99 14.90 -13.44
N GLN A 157 7.99 15.14 -14.29
CA GLN A 157 7.67 16.44 -14.90
C GLN A 157 6.20 16.80 -14.68
N GLY A 158 5.70 16.61 -13.46
CA GLY A 158 4.32 16.95 -13.12
C GLY A 158 3.85 16.41 -11.79
N SER A 159 2.53 16.26 -11.68
CA SER A 159 1.85 15.86 -10.45
C SER A 159 1.94 14.35 -10.20
N ASN A 160 2.00 14.00 -8.92
CA ASN A 160 2.02 12.66 -8.39
C ASN A 160 1.10 12.57 -7.17
N THR A 161 0.36 11.48 -7.05
CA THR A 161 -0.41 11.13 -5.85
C THR A 161 0.36 10.11 -5.03
N LEU A 162 0.52 10.39 -3.73
CA LEU A 162 0.98 9.44 -2.73
C LEU A 162 -0.18 9.07 -1.80
N ALA A 163 -0.42 7.77 -1.66
CA ALA A 163 -1.36 7.25 -0.68
C ALA A 163 -0.65 6.30 0.29
N VAL A 164 -1.01 6.37 1.57
CA VAL A 164 -0.35 5.63 2.64
C VAL A 164 -1.40 5.00 3.56
N SER A 165 -1.35 3.67 3.72
CA SER A 165 -2.08 3.03 4.82
C SER A 165 -1.23 3.01 6.08
N LEU A 166 -1.85 3.16 7.24
CA LEU A 166 -1.23 2.94 8.55
C LEU A 166 -2.13 2.02 9.36
N TRP A 167 -1.66 0.80 9.61
CA TRP A 167 -2.34 -0.17 10.45
C TRP A 167 -1.61 -0.30 11.80
N ALA A 168 -2.19 0.29 12.85
CA ALA A 168 -1.76 0.10 14.22
C ALA A 168 -2.33 -1.22 14.77
N ALA A 169 -1.46 -2.14 15.16
CA ALA A 169 -1.87 -3.42 15.75
C ALA A 169 -2.06 -3.34 17.28
N ASP A 170 -1.48 -2.30 17.90
CA ASP A 170 -1.48 -2.11 19.35
C ASP A 170 -2.54 -1.08 19.79
N PRO A 171 -3.18 -1.26 20.96
CA PRO A 171 -4.17 -0.30 21.49
C PRO A 171 -3.63 1.11 21.72
N THR A 172 -2.31 1.31 21.82
CA THR A 172 -1.70 2.64 21.95
C THR A 172 -1.57 3.40 20.63
N GLY A 173 -1.98 2.78 19.51
CA GLY A 173 -1.91 3.38 18.19
C GLY A 173 -0.54 3.24 17.52
N ALA A 174 -0.28 4.05 16.50
CA ALA A 174 0.98 4.03 15.77
C ALA A 174 1.18 5.31 14.93
N LYS A 175 2.41 5.55 14.51
CA LYS A 175 2.79 6.61 13.56
C LYS A 175 4.04 6.19 12.78
N LEU A 176 4.24 6.77 11.59
CA LEU A 176 5.55 6.79 10.95
C LEU A 176 6.43 7.83 11.66
N GLU A 177 7.67 7.48 11.98
CA GLU A 177 8.57 8.49 12.56
C GLU A 177 9.06 9.48 11.48
N SER A 178 9.18 9.03 10.24
CA SER A 178 9.39 9.91 9.08
C SER A 178 8.80 9.29 7.82
N LEU A 179 8.55 10.14 6.83
CA LEU A 179 8.18 9.76 5.47
C LEU A 179 8.76 10.80 4.51
N ASN A 180 9.79 10.40 3.77
CA ASN A 180 10.56 11.29 2.91
C ASN A 180 10.59 10.79 1.48
N LEU A 181 10.66 11.72 0.53
CA LEU A 181 11.05 11.43 -0.83
C LEU A 181 12.55 11.67 -0.95
N GLN A 182 13.33 10.61 -1.21
CA GLN A 182 14.78 10.63 -1.18
C GLN A 182 15.37 10.34 -2.56
N PHE A 183 16.35 11.14 -2.98
CA PHE A 183 17.25 10.79 -4.08
C PHE A 183 18.30 9.79 -3.59
N THR A 184 18.42 8.65 -4.26
CA THR A 184 19.42 7.63 -3.88
C THR A 184 20.71 7.75 -4.69
N ALA A 185 20.66 8.40 -5.85
CA ALA A 185 21.82 8.73 -6.67
C ALA A 185 21.53 9.95 -7.57
N LYS A 186 22.59 10.43 -8.22
CA LYS A 186 22.53 11.35 -9.36
C LYS A 186 23.47 10.80 -10.44
N VAL A 187 22.94 10.54 -11.62
CA VAL A 187 23.71 9.98 -12.74
C VAL A 187 23.46 10.81 -13.98
N ASP A 188 24.50 11.35 -14.60
CA ASP A 188 24.34 11.98 -15.92
C ASP A 188 23.95 10.89 -16.93
N SER A 189 22.89 11.14 -17.70
CA SER A 189 22.25 10.09 -18.51
C SER A 189 21.90 10.60 -19.89
N VAL A 190 22.24 9.78 -20.90
CA VAL A 190 21.84 9.94 -22.30
C VAL A 190 20.67 9.03 -22.67
N MET A 191 20.03 8.42 -21.67
CA MET A 191 18.87 7.57 -21.89
C MET A 191 17.74 8.34 -22.56
N PRO A 192 16.97 7.70 -23.47
CA PRO A 192 15.78 8.31 -24.03
C PRO A 192 14.79 8.76 -22.94
N PRO A 193 13.95 9.77 -23.21
CA PRO A 193 12.90 10.19 -22.29
C PRO A 193 12.00 9.02 -21.88
N VAL A 194 11.81 8.83 -20.58
CA VAL A 194 10.92 7.80 -20.05
C VAL A 194 9.46 8.25 -20.19
N VAL A 195 8.63 7.39 -20.76
CA VAL A 195 7.19 7.61 -20.86
C VAL A 195 6.51 7.11 -19.59
N ASN A 196 5.63 7.92 -19.02
CA ASN A 196 4.83 7.50 -17.87
C ASN A 196 3.94 6.31 -18.23
N VAL A 197 3.86 5.34 -17.32
CA VAL A 197 2.91 4.24 -17.47
C VAL A 197 1.48 4.77 -17.33
N PRO A 198 0.45 4.02 -17.78
CA PRO A 198 -0.93 4.44 -17.58
C PRO A 198 -1.25 4.65 -16.09
N MET A 199 -1.77 5.82 -15.75
CA MET A 199 -2.18 6.21 -14.39
C MET A 199 -3.64 6.66 -14.42
N PRO A 200 -4.60 5.77 -14.70
CA PRO A 200 -6.00 6.15 -14.79
C PRO A 200 -6.47 6.76 -13.47
N ASN A 201 -7.21 7.86 -13.59
CA ASN A 201 -7.81 8.55 -12.46
C ASN A 201 -8.88 7.67 -11.80
N TRP A 202 -9.15 7.98 -10.54
CA TRP A 202 -10.23 7.42 -9.78
C TRP A 202 -11.57 7.66 -10.50
N THR A 203 -12.41 6.63 -10.44
CA THR A 203 -13.82 6.72 -10.79
C THR A 203 -14.63 5.99 -9.72
N PRO A 204 -15.87 6.44 -9.43
CA PRO A 204 -16.74 5.73 -8.51
C PRO A 204 -16.90 4.26 -8.91
N ARG A 205 -16.67 3.36 -7.96
CA ARG A 205 -16.75 1.91 -8.17
C ARG A 205 -18.16 1.43 -7.82
N VAL A 206 -18.92 1.03 -8.83
CA VAL A 206 -20.29 0.52 -8.64
C VAL A 206 -20.26 -0.74 -7.77
N GLY A 207 -21.06 -0.76 -6.70
CA GLY A 207 -21.15 -1.90 -5.79
C GLY A 207 -19.98 -2.04 -4.80
N ALA A 208 -19.10 -1.04 -4.69
CA ALA A 208 -18.05 -1.05 -3.68
C ALA A 208 -18.61 -1.00 -2.25
N TYR A 209 -17.90 -1.63 -1.32
CA TYR A 209 -18.24 -1.76 0.10
C TYR A 209 -16.98 -1.74 0.97
#